data_AF-A0A919VAU5-F1
#
_entry.id   AF-A0A919VAU5-F1
#
_cell.length_a   1.000
_cell.length_b   1.000
_cell.length_c   1.000
_cell.angle_alpha   90.00
_cell.angle_beta   90.00
_cell.angle_gamma   90.00
#
_symmetry.space_group_name_H-M   'P 1'
#
loop_
_entity.id
_entity.type
_entity.pdbx_description
1 polymer ?
#
loop_
_entity_poly.entity_id
_entity_poly.type
_entity_poly.pdbx_seq_one_letter_code
_entity_poly.pdbx_strand_id
1 'polypeptide(L)'
;MTDHRKALTNGLRDLADFLDSNPGIPVPLHGVPIHYFPPTADDAEMTAAIDQIASLLGSPVSQDYHYKTGIPFGPVVYEAIAVFAAKRAQYEADSTYFGCVTPDNADAAAQSHPKSDRDGATGRDRNRIRSR
;
A
#
# COMPACT_ATOMS: atom_id res chain seq x y z
N MET A 1 4.29 -1.88 -24.73
CA MET A 1 3.78 -2.89 -23.76
C MET A 1 4.68 -4.12 -23.62
N THR A 2 5.34 -4.61 -24.69
CA THR A 2 6.24 -5.77 -24.64
C THR A 2 7.48 -5.56 -23.74
N ASP A 3 7.99 -4.33 -23.68
CA ASP A 3 9.19 -4.01 -22.91
C ASP A 3 8.96 -4.07 -21.40
N HIS A 4 7.79 -3.62 -20.92
CA HIS A 4 7.46 -3.70 -19.49
C HIS A 4 7.31 -5.15 -19.02
N ARG A 5 6.60 -6.00 -19.79
CA ARG A 5 6.47 -7.43 -19.47
C ARG A 5 7.84 -8.10 -19.38
N LYS A 6 8.73 -7.83 -20.35
CA LYS A 6 10.10 -8.35 -20.35
C LYS A 6 10.89 -7.85 -19.13
N ALA A 7 10.83 -6.55 -18.84
CA ALA A 7 11.52 -5.97 -17.69
C ALA A 7 11.05 -6.58 -16.36
N LEU A 8 9.73 -6.73 -16.16
CA LEU A 8 9.16 -7.37 -14.98
C LEU A 8 9.64 -8.82 -14.84
N THR A 9 9.55 -9.61 -15.92
CA THR A 9 9.95 -11.02 -15.85
C THR A 9 11.46 -11.15 -15.61
N ASN A 10 12.28 -10.27 -16.17
CA ASN A 10 13.73 -10.26 -15.90
C ASN A 10 14.03 -9.90 -14.46
N GLY A 11 13.44 -8.83 -13.93
CA GLY A 11 13.65 -8.43 -12.53
C GLY A 11 13.23 -9.51 -11.53
N LEU A 12 12.18 -10.28 -11.80
CA LEU A 12 11.79 -11.42 -10.96
C LEU A 12 12.82 -12.56 -10.99
N ARG A 13 13.46 -12.82 -12.13
CA ARG A 13 14.54 -13.82 -12.22
C ARG A 13 15.80 -13.32 -11.51
N ASP A 14 16.17 -12.06 -11.76
CA ASP A 14 17.34 -11.44 -11.12
C ASP A 14 17.20 -11.43 -9.59
N LEU A 15 15.98 -11.19 -9.06
CA LEU A 15 15.70 -11.29 -7.63
C LEU A 15 15.87 -12.71 -7.09
N ALA A 16 15.40 -13.72 -7.83
CA ALA A 16 15.56 -15.12 -7.43
C ALA A 16 17.05 -15.49 -7.37
N ASP A 17 17.82 -15.17 -8.42
CA ASP A 17 19.27 -15.43 -8.49
C ASP A 17 20.03 -14.71 -7.37
N PHE A 18 19.61 -13.48 -7.04
CA PHE A 18 20.18 -12.71 -5.93
C PHE A 18 19.93 -13.38 -4.56
N LEU A 19 18.71 -13.83 -4.29
CA LEU A 19 18.37 -14.50 -3.02
C LEU A 19 19.11 -15.84 -2.89
N ASP A 20 19.21 -16.62 -3.96
CA ASP A 20 19.96 -17.88 -3.97
C ASP A 20 21.45 -17.67 -3.71
N SER A 21 22.02 -16.59 -4.24
CA SER A 21 23.43 -16.24 -4.03
C SER A 21 23.73 -15.66 -2.64
N ASN A 22 22.70 -15.29 -1.86
CA ASN A 22 22.85 -14.59 -0.58
C ASN A 22 22.01 -15.25 0.53
N PRO A 23 22.36 -16.48 0.99
CA PRO A 23 21.56 -17.24 1.95
C PRO A 23 21.45 -16.61 3.35
N GLY A 24 22.25 -15.59 3.65
CA GLY A 24 22.13 -14.79 4.88
C GLY A 24 20.97 -13.80 4.87
N ILE A 25 20.35 -13.55 3.71
CA ILE A 25 19.19 -12.66 3.58
C ILE A 25 17.92 -13.46 3.88
N PRO A 26 17.14 -13.06 4.91
CA PRO A 26 15.87 -13.71 5.19
C PRO A 26 14.87 -13.55 4.04
N VAL A 27 14.17 -14.63 3.72
CA VAL A 27 13.03 -14.61 2.80
C VAL A 27 11.71 -14.48 3.58
N PRO A 28 10.66 -13.87 3.00
CA PRO A 28 9.36 -13.82 3.64
C PRO A 28 8.84 -15.21 4.02
N LEU A 29 8.39 -15.35 5.27
CA LEU A 29 7.78 -16.59 5.77
C LEU A 29 6.33 -16.77 5.30
N HIS A 30 5.67 -15.66 5.00
CA HIS A 30 4.35 -15.63 4.42
C HIS A 30 4.49 -15.46 2.91
N GLY A 31 3.54 -16.02 2.14
CA GLY A 31 3.61 -16.04 0.68
C GLY A 31 3.88 -14.65 0.07
N VAL A 32 4.44 -14.66 -1.14
CA VAL A 32 4.84 -13.46 -1.88
C VAL A 32 3.82 -13.21 -3.00
N PRO A 33 2.76 -12.43 -2.75
CA PRO A 33 1.78 -12.15 -3.79
C PRO A 33 2.30 -11.11 -4.78
N ILE A 34 2.10 -11.40 -6.07
CA ILE A 34 2.27 -10.47 -7.18
C ILE A 34 0.87 -10.09 -7.65
N HIS A 35 0.44 -8.87 -7.29
CA HIS A 35 -0.90 -8.41 -7.59
C HIS A 35 -0.98 -7.72 -8.96
N TYR A 36 -1.98 -8.12 -9.74
CA TYR A 36 -2.45 -7.40 -10.91
C TYR A 36 -3.85 -6.84 -10.64
N PHE A 37 -4.00 -5.53 -10.83
CA PHE A 37 -5.29 -4.87 -10.76
C PHE A 37 -5.70 -4.45 -12.17
N PRO A 38 -6.86 -4.90 -12.68
CA PRO A 38 -7.42 -4.35 -13.90
C PRO A 38 -7.53 -2.82 -13.80
N PRO A 39 -7.40 -2.09 -14.92
CA PRO A 39 -7.66 -0.65 -14.93
C PRO A 39 -9.01 -0.33 -14.28
N THR A 40 -9.08 0.80 -13.57
CA THR A 40 -10.28 1.18 -12.84
C THR A 40 -11.43 1.39 -13.84
N ALA A 41 -12.43 0.53 -13.72
CA ALA A 41 -13.60 0.43 -14.59
C ALA A 41 -14.86 0.26 -13.73
N ASP A 42 -16.02 0.04 -14.36
CA ASP A 42 -17.17 -0.45 -13.61
C ASP A 42 -16.95 -1.89 -13.12
N ASP A 43 -17.75 -2.32 -12.14
CA ASP A 43 -17.55 -3.61 -11.49
C ASP A 43 -17.77 -4.79 -12.46
N ALA A 44 -18.62 -4.63 -13.49
CA ALA A 44 -18.89 -5.68 -14.47
C ALA A 44 -17.72 -5.86 -15.45
N GLU A 45 -17.13 -4.76 -15.92
CA GLU A 45 -15.91 -4.78 -16.75
C GLU A 45 -14.74 -5.40 -15.98
N MET A 46 -14.58 -5.05 -14.70
CA MET A 46 -13.56 -5.66 -13.85
C MET A 46 -13.80 -7.17 -13.64
N THR A 47 -15.04 -7.60 -13.41
CA THR A 47 -15.40 -9.01 -13.34
C THR A 47 -15.03 -9.75 -14.62
N ALA A 48 -15.41 -9.23 -15.79
CA ALA A 48 -15.09 -9.84 -17.08
C ALA A 48 -13.57 -9.97 -17.31
N ALA A 49 -12.79 -8.97 -16.88
CA ALA A 49 -11.34 -9.03 -16.95
C ALA A 49 -10.76 -10.15 -16.05
N ILE A 50 -11.30 -10.33 -14.84
CA ILE A 50 -10.88 -11.41 -13.94
C ILE A 50 -11.28 -12.77 -14.50
N ASP A 51 -12.48 -12.93 -15.05
CA ASP A 51 -12.94 -14.17 -15.69
C ASP A 51 -12.06 -14.57 -16.88
N GLN A 52 -11.67 -13.59 -17.70
CA GLN A 52 -10.74 -13.82 -18.80
C GLN A 52 -9.38 -14.31 -18.28
N ILE A 53 -8.85 -13.69 -17.22
CA ILE A 53 -7.57 -14.11 -16.62
C ILE A 53 -7.72 -15.50 -15.99
N ALA A 54 -8.82 -15.79 -15.31
CA ALA A 54 -9.11 -17.09 -14.71
C ALA A 54 -9.08 -18.20 -15.77
N SER A 55 -9.69 -17.94 -16.94
CA SER A 55 -9.65 -18.84 -18.10
C SER A 55 -8.22 -19.05 -18.62
N LEU A 56 -7.40 -18.00 -18.72
CA LEU A 56 -6.00 -18.10 -19.14
C LEU A 56 -5.13 -18.89 -18.15
N LEU A 57 -5.40 -18.74 -16.85
CA LEU A 57 -4.67 -19.44 -15.79
C LEU A 57 -5.17 -20.87 -15.57
N GLY A 58 -6.38 -21.20 -16.03
CA GLY A 58 -7.05 -22.45 -15.68
C GLY A 58 -7.36 -22.56 -14.17
N SER A 59 -7.56 -21.41 -13.51
CA SER A 59 -7.75 -21.31 -12.06
C SER A 59 -9.15 -20.79 -11.73
N PRO A 60 -9.80 -21.26 -10.66
CA PRO A 60 -11.11 -20.74 -10.27
C PRO A 60 -11.04 -19.28 -9.83
N VAL A 61 -12.21 -18.63 -9.82
CA VAL A 61 -12.42 -17.32 -9.22
C VAL A 61 -12.92 -17.51 -7.78
N SER A 62 -12.39 -16.71 -6.85
CA SER A 62 -12.88 -16.55 -5.48
C SER A 62 -13.47 -15.15 -5.28
N GLN A 63 -14.49 -15.06 -4.42
CA GLN A 63 -15.16 -13.81 -4.06
C GLN A 63 -15.20 -13.60 -2.53
N ASP A 64 -14.18 -14.07 -1.80
CA ASP A 64 -14.22 -14.01 -0.31
C ASP A 64 -14.15 -12.57 0.21
N TYR A 65 -13.19 -11.77 -0.29
CA TYR A 65 -12.98 -10.36 0.11
C TYR A 65 -12.88 -9.41 -1.08
N HIS A 66 -12.25 -9.89 -2.17
CA HIS A 66 -12.22 -9.29 -3.49
C HIS A 66 -12.60 -10.34 -4.52
N TYR A 67 -13.06 -9.89 -5.68
CA TYR A 67 -13.27 -10.77 -6.82
C TYR A 67 -11.91 -11.04 -7.47
N LYS A 68 -11.39 -12.26 -7.31
CA LYS A 68 -10.00 -12.57 -7.69
C LYS A 68 -9.77 -13.97 -8.21
N THR A 69 -8.71 -14.14 -8.97
CA THR A 69 -8.16 -15.44 -9.39
C THR A 69 -6.64 -15.41 -9.25
N GLY A 70 -6.02 -16.57 -9.12
CA GLY A 70 -4.57 -16.64 -8.99
C GLY A 70 -3.99 -18.04 -9.17
N ILE A 71 -2.67 -18.10 -9.33
CA ILE A 71 -1.93 -19.35 -9.47
C ILE A 71 -0.64 -19.30 -8.62
N PRO A 72 -0.33 -20.34 -7.82
CA PRO A 72 0.87 -20.39 -7.02
C PRO A 72 2.07 -20.98 -7.79
N PHE A 73 3.26 -20.50 -7.45
CA PHE A 73 4.60 -20.98 -7.84
C PHE A 73 5.43 -21.19 -6.57
N GLY A 74 5.08 -22.20 -5.79
CA GLY A 74 5.60 -22.36 -4.43
C GLY A 74 5.09 -21.22 -3.52
N PRO A 75 5.96 -20.49 -2.79
CA PRO A 75 5.53 -19.38 -1.94
C PRO A 75 5.13 -18.13 -2.73
N VAL A 76 5.51 -18.02 -4.01
CA VAL A 76 5.14 -16.89 -4.87
C VAL A 76 3.77 -17.14 -5.47
N VAL A 77 2.87 -16.15 -5.45
CA VAL A 77 1.51 -16.30 -6.00
C VAL A 77 1.22 -15.15 -6.93
N TYR A 78 0.80 -15.43 -8.17
CA TYR A 78 0.23 -14.39 -9.02
C TYR A 78 -1.26 -14.28 -8.72
N GLU A 79 -1.75 -13.07 -8.42
CA GLU A 79 -3.17 -12.82 -8.16
C GLU A 79 -3.67 -11.64 -9.01
N ALA A 80 -4.74 -11.87 -9.77
CA ALA A 80 -5.50 -10.80 -10.41
C ALA A 80 -6.72 -10.47 -9.54
N ILE A 81 -6.89 -9.20 -9.20
CA ILE A 81 -7.85 -8.74 -8.18
C ILE A 81 -8.68 -7.57 -8.72
N ALA A 82 -10.02 -7.71 -8.69
CA ALA A 82 -10.94 -6.62 -8.91
C ALA A 82 -11.38 -6.00 -7.57
N VAL A 83 -11.18 -4.69 -7.44
CA VAL A 83 -11.58 -3.91 -6.25
C VAL A 83 -12.84 -3.12 -6.58
N PHE A 84 -13.99 -3.69 -6.21
CA PHE A 84 -15.29 -3.14 -6.52
C PHE A 84 -15.57 -1.77 -5.89
N ALA A 85 -16.50 -1.03 -6.47
CA ALA A 85 -16.85 0.33 -6.07
C ALA A 85 -17.18 0.45 -4.57
N ALA A 86 -17.94 -0.50 -4.02
CA ALA A 86 -18.27 -0.52 -2.59
C ALA A 86 -17.03 -0.63 -1.70
N LYS A 87 -16.03 -1.43 -2.12
CA LYS A 87 -14.76 -1.57 -1.38
C LYS A 87 -13.88 -0.34 -1.50
N ARG A 88 -13.87 0.31 -2.66
CA ARG A 88 -13.18 1.60 -2.84
C ARG A 88 -13.80 2.69 -1.97
N ALA A 89 -15.13 2.78 -1.92
CA ALA A 89 -15.85 3.74 -1.07
C ALA A 89 -15.64 3.47 0.43
N GLN A 90 -15.60 2.20 0.84
CA GLN A 90 -15.25 1.82 2.21
C GLN A 90 -13.83 2.26 2.55
N TYR A 91 -12.85 1.95 1.69
CA TYR A 91 -11.47 2.36 1.89
C TYR A 91 -11.31 3.88 1.95
N GLU A 92 -12.02 4.62 1.10
CA GLU A 92 -12.06 6.08 1.13
C GLU A 92 -12.57 6.58 2.48
N ALA A 93 -13.70 6.07 2.96
CA ALA A 93 -14.23 6.41 4.28
C ALA A 93 -13.24 6.11 5.41
N ASP A 94 -12.65 4.91 5.43
CA ASP A 94 -11.65 4.52 6.43
C ASP A 94 -10.40 5.42 6.38
N SER A 95 -9.95 5.78 5.17
CA SER A 95 -8.79 6.64 4.97
C SER A 95 -9.01 8.06 5.52
N THR A 96 -10.24 8.58 5.49
CA THR A 96 -10.55 9.89 6.08
C THR A 96 -10.45 9.93 7.60
N TYR A 97 -10.56 8.77 8.26
CA TYR A 97 -10.39 8.64 9.70
C TYR A 97 -8.93 8.38 10.10
N PHE A 98 -8.05 8.07 9.14
CA PHE A 98 -6.65 7.77 9.42
C PHE A 98 -5.95 8.97 10.06
N GLY A 99 -5.37 8.76 11.25
CA GLY A 99 -4.70 9.82 12.02
C GLY A 99 -5.60 10.63 12.95
N CYS A 100 -6.91 10.38 12.98
CA CYS A 100 -7.84 11.06 13.90
C CYS A 100 -7.68 10.61 15.38
N VAL A 101 -7.07 9.45 15.63
CA VAL A 101 -6.81 8.92 16.97
C VAL A 101 -5.31 8.79 17.18
N THR A 102 -4.81 9.42 18.24
CA THR A 102 -3.44 9.22 18.72
C THR A 102 -3.47 8.17 19.82
N PRO A 103 -2.75 7.05 19.69
CA PRO A 103 -2.63 6.06 20.75
C PRO A 103 -2.00 6.66 22.01
N ASP A 104 -2.50 6.31 23.21
CA ASP A 104 -2.00 6.84 24.49
C ASP A 104 -0.49 6.64 24.72
N ASN A 105 0.12 5.67 24.03
CA ASN A 105 1.56 5.41 24.08
C ASN A 105 2.40 6.33 23.16
N ALA A 106 1.78 7.17 22.32
CA ALA A 106 2.48 8.14 21.47
C ALA A 106 2.82 9.46 22.22
N ASP A 107 2.06 9.82 23.26
CA ASP A 107 2.29 11.03 24.05
C ASP A 107 3.44 10.93 25.07
N ALA A 108 3.93 9.71 25.34
CA ALA A 108 5.04 9.48 26.26
C ALA A 108 6.41 9.90 25.67
N ALA A 109 6.53 9.99 24.34
CA ALA A 109 7.78 10.36 23.68
C ALA A 109 7.95 11.88 23.45
N ALA A 110 6.88 12.67 23.64
CA ALA A 110 6.88 14.12 23.32
C ALA A 110 7.14 15.04 24.54
N GLN A 111 7.28 14.50 25.76
CA GLN A 111 7.36 15.30 27.00
C GLN A 111 8.77 15.45 27.60
N SER A 112 9.85 15.26 26.82
CA SER A 112 11.22 15.55 27.27
C SER A 112 11.82 16.78 26.59
N HIS A 113 11.21 17.94 26.83
CA HIS A 113 11.92 19.22 26.67
C HIS A 113 11.91 19.95 28.02
N PRO A 114 13.06 20.07 28.72
CA PRO A 114 13.09 20.86 29.94
C PRO A 114 12.96 22.33 29.56
N LYS A 115 11.94 23.01 30.09
CA LYS A 115 11.93 24.47 30.08
C LYS A 115 13.09 24.95 30.94
N SER A 116 14.16 25.46 30.30
CA SER A 116 15.16 26.24 31.02
C SER A 116 14.63 27.65 31.20
N ASP A 117 14.32 28.01 32.44
CA ASP A 117 14.23 29.39 32.90
C ASP A 117 15.53 30.13 32.55
N ARG A 118 15.39 31.24 31.82
CA ARG A 118 16.23 32.42 32.01
C ARG A 118 15.38 33.68 31.82
N ASP A 119 15.10 34.31 32.96
CA ASP A 119 14.77 35.71 33.08
C ASP A 119 15.82 36.61 32.40
N GLY A 120 15.37 37.71 31.78
CA GLY A 120 16.25 38.75 31.25
C GLY A 120 15.53 39.78 30.37
N ALA A 121 15.22 40.93 30.95
CA ALA A 121 14.30 41.97 30.49
C ALA A 121 14.69 42.81 29.24
N THR A 122 13.71 43.66 28.85
CA THR A 122 13.74 44.88 27.98
C THR A 122 13.40 44.64 26.50
N GLY A 123 12.45 45.32 25.83
CA GLY A 123 11.49 46.37 26.17
C GLY A 123 11.05 47.11 24.88
N ARG A 124 9.72 47.26 24.66
CA ARG A 124 9.02 48.16 23.68
C ARG A 124 9.29 47.88 22.17
N ASP A 125 8.40 48.15 21.22
CA ASP A 125 7.24 49.04 21.17
C ASP A 125 6.22 48.60 20.10
N ARG A 126 5.06 49.24 20.15
CA ARG A 126 3.81 49.01 19.42
C ARG A 126 3.80 49.66 18.03
N ASN A 127 3.21 48.97 17.04
CA ASN A 127 2.47 49.56 15.90
C ASN A 127 1.75 48.41 15.18
N ARG A 128 0.42 48.25 15.12
CA ARG A 128 -0.69 49.11 14.68
C ARG A 128 -0.46 49.73 13.28
N ILE A 129 -1.10 49.18 12.24
CA ILE A 129 -2.20 49.82 11.46
C ILE A 129 -2.46 49.09 10.10
N ARG A 130 -3.68 48.54 10.01
CA ARG A 130 -4.69 48.51 8.91
C ARG A 130 -4.34 48.19 7.44
N SER A 131 -5.03 47.16 6.96
CA SER A 131 -5.99 47.13 5.83
C SER A 131 -5.74 48.01 4.60
N ARG A 132 -5.75 47.37 3.43
CA ARG A 132 -6.70 47.62 2.34
C ARG A 132 -6.96 46.33 1.56
#